data_AF-A0A955JEX8-F1
#
_entry.id   AF-A0A955JEX8-F1
#
_cell.length_a   1.000
_cell.length_b   1.000
_cell.length_c   1.000
_cell.angle_alpha   90.00
_cell.angle_beta   90.00
_cell.angle_gamma   90.00
#
_symmetry.space_group_name_H-M   'P 1'
#
loop_
_entity.id
_entity.type
_entity.pdbx_description
1 polymer ?
#
loop_
_entity_poly.entity_id
_entity_poly.type
_entity_poly.pdbx_seq_one_letter_code
_entity_poly.pdbx_strand_id
1 'polypeptide(L)'
;MSLTTTTVLAVLLMATTLSAQGRDLQPRQEAADILSLALQTRDEPGVRQAARVAAARLPEDSRLRRMLQSTADTPTIENDRLMTRLASIRDDLAFKPVLEASVPTGFPAVAPVGEIVVKDYPRYRLARTRAGAGEGMAFWTLFAHIQSRDIAMTAPVEMTYDESDLDQTAMAFLYGD
;
A
#
# COMPACT_ATOMS: atom_id res chain seq x y z
N MET A 1 -40.75 -10.15 -3.45
CA MET A 1 -39.49 -10.59 -4.10
C MET A 1 -38.90 -9.37 -4.81
N SER A 2 -38.36 -8.42 -4.06
CA SER A 2 -36.96 -8.31 -3.57
C SER A 2 -36.02 -7.70 -4.62
N LEU A 3 -36.17 -6.39 -4.84
CA LEU A 3 -35.27 -5.57 -5.63
C LEU A 3 -33.84 -5.51 -5.04
N THR A 4 -33.69 -5.77 -3.74
CA THR A 4 -32.39 -5.77 -3.03
C THR A 4 -31.48 -6.93 -3.44
N THR A 5 -32.04 -8.10 -3.74
CA THR A 5 -31.26 -9.29 -4.13
C THR A 5 -30.63 -9.14 -5.53
N THR A 6 -31.30 -8.41 -6.41
CA THR A 6 -30.88 -8.23 -7.81
C THR A 6 -29.67 -7.30 -7.92
N THR A 7 -29.63 -6.24 -7.10
CA THR A 7 -28.51 -5.28 -7.08
C THR A 7 -27.24 -5.91 -6.51
N VAL A 8 -27.35 -6.74 -5.47
CA VAL A 8 -26.21 -7.45 -4.86
C VAL A 8 -25.58 -8.44 -5.83
N LEU A 9 -26.39 -9.15 -6.63
CA LEU A 9 -25.90 -10.11 -7.62
C LEU A 9 -25.21 -9.42 -8.82
N ALA A 10 -25.71 -8.26 -9.24
CA ALA A 10 -25.13 -7.48 -10.34
C ALA A 10 -23.73 -6.92 -9.98
N VAL A 11 -23.55 -6.45 -8.74
CA VAL A 11 -22.23 -5.99 -8.23
C VAL A 11 -21.22 -7.13 -8.19
N LEU A 12 -21.66 -8.33 -7.79
CA LEU A 12 -20.79 -9.51 -7.73
C LEU A 12 -20.33 -10.00 -9.12
N LEU A 13 -21.21 -9.90 -10.14
CA LEU A 13 -20.91 -10.36 -11.50
C LEU A 13 -19.95 -9.42 -12.24
N MET A 14 -20.05 -8.10 -12.06
CA MET A 14 -19.20 -7.14 -12.78
C MET A 14 -17.74 -7.12 -12.29
N ALA A 15 -17.49 -7.44 -11.01
CA ALA A 15 -16.14 -7.49 -10.46
C ALA A 15 -15.28 -8.63 -11.03
N THR A 16 -15.90 -9.70 -11.55
CA THR A 16 -15.16 -10.87 -12.06
C THR A 16 -14.55 -10.69 -13.45
N THR A 17 -14.94 -9.68 -14.22
CA THR A 17 -14.55 -9.54 -15.64
C THR A 17 -13.35 -8.64 -15.91
N LEU A 18 -12.80 -7.95 -14.91
CA LEU A 18 -11.75 -6.94 -15.10
C LEU A 18 -10.40 -7.36 -14.46
N SER A 19 -10.00 -8.60 -14.69
CA SER A 19 -8.80 -9.20 -14.09
C SER A 19 -7.80 -9.62 -15.16
N ALA A 20 -6.89 -8.70 -15.53
CA ALA A 20 -5.67 -9.06 -16.23
C ALA A 20 -4.58 -8.00 -16.01
N GLN A 21 -3.80 -8.15 -14.94
CA GLN A 21 -2.35 -7.86 -14.78
C GLN A 21 -2.00 -7.36 -13.37
N GLY A 22 -1.21 -8.16 -12.64
CA GLY A 22 -0.64 -7.83 -11.32
C GLY A 22 -1.07 -8.80 -10.21
N ARG A 23 -0.38 -9.94 -10.08
CA ARG A 23 -0.85 -11.11 -9.28
C ARG A 23 -0.98 -10.91 -7.77
N ASP A 24 -0.49 -9.80 -7.20
CA ASP A 24 -0.54 -9.57 -5.73
C ASP A 24 -1.47 -8.41 -5.32
N LEU A 25 -1.75 -7.47 -6.23
CA LEU A 25 -2.67 -6.34 -5.99
C LEU A 25 -4.10 -6.63 -6.46
N GLN A 26 -4.29 -7.68 -7.27
CA GLN A 26 -5.59 -8.02 -7.83
C GLN A 26 -6.67 -8.21 -6.74
N PRO A 27 -6.44 -8.95 -5.64
CA PRO A 27 -7.46 -9.13 -4.62
C PRO A 27 -7.81 -7.83 -3.86
N ARG A 28 -6.84 -6.92 -3.73
CA ARG A 28 -7.04 -5.60 -3.10
C ARG A 28 -7.86 -4.68 -3.98
N GLN A 29 -7.56 -4.63 -5.27
CA GLN A 29 -8.32 -3.85 -6.23
C GLN A 29 -9.77 -4.37 -6.32
N GLU A 30 -9.97 -5.68 -6.40
CA GLU A 30 -11.30 -6.29 -6.37
C GLU A 30 -12.08 -5.91 -5.10
N ALA A 31 -11.43 -5.97 -3.92
CA ALA A 31 -12.03 -5.55 -2.66
C ALA A 31 -12.41 -4.06 -2.65
N ALA A 32 -11.54 -3.19 -3.20
CA ALA A 32 -11.81 -1.76 -3.32
C ALA A 32 -12.99 -1.48 -4.26
N ASP A 33 -13.09 -2.20 -5.37
CA ASP A 33 -14.16 -2.02 -6.37
C ASP A 33 -15.52 -2.45 -5.79
N ILE A 34 -15.56 -3.57 -5.06
CA ILE A 34 -16.75 -4.03 -4.33
C ILE A 34 -17.26 -2.95 -3.38
N LEU A 35 -16.37 -2.36 -2.57
CA LEU A 35 -16.72 -1.29 -1.65
C LEU A 35 -17.15 -0.02 -2.39
N SER A 36 -16.46 0.33 -3.48
CA SER A 36 -16.78 1.50 -4.29
C SER A 36 -18.20 1.47 -4.81
N LEU A 37 -18.64 0.31 -5.32
CA LEU A 37 -20.02 0.11 -5.81
C LEU A 37 -21.04 0.14 -4.66
N ALA A 38 -20.76 -0.54 -3.55
CA ALA A 38 -21.68 -0.58 -2.43
C ALA A 38 -21.86 0.78 -1.75
N LEU A 39 -20.78 1.55 -1.57
CA LEU A 39 -20.84 2.87 -0.93
C LEU A 39 -21.68 3.89 -1.71
N GLN A 40 -21.88 3.69 -3.02
CA GLN A 40 -22.76 4.53 -3.82
C GLN A 40 -24.24 4.34 -3.48
N THR A 41 -24.63 3.14 -3.03
CA THR A 41 -26.05 2.84 -2.71
C THR A 41 -26.49 3.45 -1.39
N ARG A 42 -25.53 3.68 -0.48
CA ARG A 42 -25.76 4.11 0.92
C ARG A 42 -26.72 3.21 1.71
N ASP A 43 -26.95 1.98 1.24
CA ASP A 43 -27.77 0.98 1.89
C ASP A 43 -26.94 0.24 2.96
N GLU A 44 -27.26 0.45 4.24
CA GLU A 44 -26.46 -0.10 5.34
C GLU A 44 -26.30 -1.64 5.27
N PRO A 45 -27.36 -2.45 5.12
CA PRO A 45 -27.21 -3.91 5.01
C PRO A 45 -26.36 -4.32 3.80
N GLY A 46 -26.58 -3.70 2.64
CA GLY A 46 -25.79 -3.95 1.43
C GLY A 46 -24.31 -3.60 1.60
N VAL A 47 -24.01 -2.46 2.22
CA VAL A 47 -22.64 -1.99 2.48
C VAL A 47 -21.92 -2.90 3.48
N ARG A 48 -22.58 -3.33 4.56
CA ARG A 48 -22.01 -4.31 5.50
C ARG A 48 -21.71 -5.64 4.82
N GLN A 49 -22.63 -6.12 3.98
CA GLN A 49 -22.42 -7.37 3.25
C GLN A 49 -21.25 -7.23 2.26
N ALA A 50 -21.17 -6.12 1.53
CA ALA A 50 -20.06 -5.83 0.63
C ALA A 50 -18.72 -5.80 1.37
N ALA A 51 -18.66 -5.21 2.57
CA ALA A 51 -17.45 -5.21 3.40
C ALA A 51 -17.00 -6.62 3.79
N ARG A 52 -17.93 -7.53 4.12
CA ARG A 52 -17.61 -8.96 4.38
C ARG A 52 -17.09 -9.68 3.14
N VAL A 53 -17.71 -9.44 1.98
CA VAL A 53 -17.27 -10.02 0.71
C VAL A 53 -15.89 -9.49 0.32
N ALA A 54 -15.64 -8.20 0.47
CA ALA A 54 -14.34 -7.58 0.24
C ALA A 54 -13.28 -8.16 1.18
N ALA A 55 -13.59 -8.35 2.46
CA ALA A 55 -12.68 -8.96 3.43
C ALA A 55 -12.28 -10.39 3.03
N ALA A 56 -13.20 -11.17 2.48
CA ALA A 56 -12.94 -12.54 2.03
C ALA A 56 -11.97 -12.62 0.82
N ARG A 57 -11.73 -11.51 0.11
CA ARG A 57 -10.74 -11.44 -0.97
C ARG A 57 -9.31 -11.28 -0.46
N LEU A 58 -9.13 -10.81 0.78
CA LEU A 58 -7.83 -10.47 1.32
C LEU A 58 -7.20 -11.66 2.07
N PRO A 59 -5.85 -11.72 2.15
CA PRO A 59 -5.13 -12.69 2.98
C PRO A 59 -5.60 -12.70 4.43
N GLU A 60 -5.52 -13.84 5.11
CA GLU A 60 -6.04 -14.00 6.48
C GLU A 60 -5.32 -13.13 7.52
N ASP A 61 -4.03 -12.91 7.32
CA ASP A 61 -3.17 -12.07 8.15
C ASP A 61 -3.29 -10.57 7.83
N SER A 62 -3.97 -10.20 6.74
CA SER A 62 -4.14 -8.80 6.33
C SER A 62 -4.83 -7.98 7.42
N ARG A 63 -4.21 -6.85 7.79
CA ARG A 63 -4.80 -5.89 8.72
C ARG A 63 -6.12 -5.32 8.17
N LEU A 64 -6.19 -5.07 6.87
CA LEU A 64 -7.38 -4.50 6.24
C LEU A 64 -8.56 -5.48 6.25
N ARG A 65 -8.30 -6.79 6.13
CA ARG A 65 -9.32 -7.84 6.33
C ARG A 65 -10.00 -7.73 7.69
N ARG A 66 -9.20 -7.66 8.76
CA ARG A 66 -9.70 -7.50 10.13
C ARG A 66 -10.44 -6.18 10.33
N MET A 67 -9.97 -5.10 9.70
CA MET A 67 -10.66 -3.80 9.74
C MET A 67 -12.02 -3.84 9.06
N LEU A 68 -12.13 -4.50 7.90
CA LEU A 68 -13.40 -4.66 7.19
C LEU A 68 -14.39 -5.48 8.01
N GLN A 69 -13.97 -6.64 8.52
CA GLN A 69 -14.82 -7.51 9.35
C GLN A 69 -15.29 -6.80 10.61
N SER A 70 -14.37 -6.21 11.39
CA SER A 70 -14.74 -5.47 12.61
C SER A 70 -15.69 -4.31 12.33
N THR A 71 -15.49 -3.58 11.23
CA THR A 71 -16.37 -2.48 10.84
C THR A 71 -17.76 -2.98 10.43
N ALA A 72 -17.82 -4.05 9.63
CA ALA A 72 -19.08 -4.64 9.16
C ALA A 72 -19.91 -5.25 10.30
N ASP A 73 -19.24 -5.84 11.30
CA ASP A 73 -19.88 -6.60 12.37
C ASP A 73 -20.16 -5.78 13.63
N THR A 74 -19.71 -4.51 13.69
CA THR A 74 -20.08 -3.60 14.79
C THR A 74 -21.56 -3.20 14.65
N PRO A 75 -22.47 -3.64 15.53
CA PRO A 75 -23.91 -3.46 15.33
C PRO A 75 -24.40 -2.04 15.64
N THR A 76 -23.69 -1.30 16.50
CA THR A 76 -24.12 0.01 17.02
C THR A 76 -23.39 1.18 16.38
N ILE A 77 -22.61 0.95 15.32
CA ILE A 77 -21.95 2.04 14.59
C ILE A 77 -22.99 2.85 13.82
N GLU A 78 -22.99 4.17 14.03
CA GLU A 78 -23.83 5.10 13.26
C GLU A 78 -23.54 5.00 11.76
N ASN A 79 -24.57 5.08 10.92
CA ASN A 79 -24.46 4.85 9.48
C ASN A 79 -23.42 5.78 8.80
N ASP A 80 -23.41 7.07 9.14
CA ASP A 80 -22.43 8.01 8.57
C ASP A 80 -20.99 7.63 8.93
N ARG A 81 -20.79 7.14 10.16
CA ARG A 81 -19.50 6.66 10.63
C ARG A 81 -19.10 5.33 9.97
N LEU A 82 -20.05 4.44 9.73
CA LEU A 82 -19.85 3.21 8.95
C LEU A 82 -19.36 3.55 7.54
N MET A 83 -20.08 4.43 6.84
CA MET A 83 -19.76 4.84 5.47
C MET A 83 -18.39 5.49 5.40
N THR A 84 -18.09 6.40 6.33
CA THR A 84 -16.79 7.09 6.41
C THR A 84 -15.65 6.09 6.62
N ARG A 85 -15.83 5.14 7.54
CA ARG A 85 -14.78 4.15 7.86
C ARG A 85 -14.54 3.18 6.71
N LEU A 86 -15.60 2.70 6.05
CA LEU A 86 -15.46 1.83 4.89
C LEU A 86 -14.90 2.55 3.66
N ALA A 87 -15.23 3.84 3.49
CA ALA A 87 -14.62 4.67 2.45
C ALA A 87 -13.10 4.84 2.67
N SER A 88 -12.67 5.10 3.91
CA SER A 88 -11.25 5.16 4.25
C SER A 88 -10.54 3.82 4.00
N ILE A 89 -11.15 2.68 4.35
CA ILE A 89 -10.56 1.36 4.07
C ILE A 89 -10.48 1.09 2.56
N ARG A 90 -11.50 1.48 1.79
CA ARG A 90 -11.46 1.42 0.32
C ARG A 90 -10.28 2.22 -0.22
N ASP A 91 -10.03 3.41 0.30
CA ASP A 91 -8.92 4.25 -0.15
C ASP A 91 -7.56 3.60 0.15
N ASP A 92 -7.39 2.98 1.33
CA ASP A 92 -6.20 2.18 1.66
C ASP A 92 -6.03 0.96 0.73
N LEU A 93 -7.14 0.32 0.31
CA LEU A 93 -7.12 -0.81 -0.62
C LEU A 93 -6.73 -0.38 -2.03
N ALA A 94 -7.24 0.77 -2.49
CA ALA A 94 -7.01 1.32 -3.83
C ALA A 94 -5.71 2.11 -3.95
N PHE A 95 -5.03 2.40 -2.83
CA PHE A 95 -3.83 3.22 -2.80
C PHE A 95 -2.73 2.64 -3.69
N LYS A 96 -2.15 3.50 -4.53
CA LYS A 96 -0.98 3.22 -5.35
C LYS A 96 0.08 4.29 -5.08
N PRO A 97 1.27 3.92 -4.60
CA PRO A 97 2.32 4.90 -4.36
C PRO A 97 2.80 5.50 -5.69
N VAL A 98 3.09 6.79 -5.67
CA VAL A 98 3.80 7.47 -6.76
C VAL A 98 5.29 7.28 -6.52
N LEU A 99 6.00 6.71 -7.49
CA LEU A 99 7.46 6.58 -7.42
C LEU A 99 8.10 7.84 -7.99
N GLU A 100 8.80 8.59 -7.14
CA GLU A 100 9.43 9.86 -7.53
C GLU A 100 10.78 9.69 -8.23
N ALA A 101 11.37 8.49 -8.16
CA ALA A 101 12.61 8.14 -8.84
C ALA A 101 12.58 6.67 -9.28
N SER A 102 13.45 6.34 -10.23
CA SER A 102 13.71 4.97 -10.65
C SER A 102 14.16 4.14 -9.45
N VAL A 103 13.76 2.87 -9.41
CA VAL A 103 14.29 1.88 -8.46
C VAL A 103 15.36 1.04 -9.15
N PRO A 104 16.37 0.51 -8.45
CA PRO A 104 17.35 -0.37 -9.05
C PRO A 104 16.71 -1.63 -9.64
N THR A 105 17.35 -2.20 -10.68
CA THR A 105 16.86 -3.40 -11.37
C THR A 105 16.63 -4.56 -10.39
N GLY A 106 15.46 -5.18 -10.49
CA GLY A 106 15.09 -6.34 -9.66
C GLY A 106 14.70 -6.00 -8.22
N PHE A 107 14.64 -4.71 -7.84
CA PHE A 107 14.15 -4.35 -6.51
C PHE A 107 12.68 -4.72 -6.35
N PRO A 108 12.29 -5.22 -5.15
CA PRO A 108 10.91 -5.57 -4.87
C PRO A 108 10.04 -4.32 -4.87
N ALA A 109 8.77 -4.49 -5.27
CA ALA A 109 7.78 -3.42 -5.23
C ALA A 109 7.55 -2.89 -3.80
N VAL A 110 6.97 -1.70 -3.69
CA VAL A 110 6.54 -1.13 -2.41
C VAL A 110 5.51 -2.06 -1.76
N ALA A 111 5.56 -2.21 -0.43
CA ALA A 111 4.60 -3.04 0.27
C ALA A 111 3.20 -2.39 0.23
N PRO A 112 2.12 -3.17 0.18
CA PRO A 112 0.77 -2.62 0.30
C PRO A 112 0.55 -1.88 1.62
N VAL A 113 -0.39 -0.93 1.63
CA VAL A 113 -0.74 -0.18 2.84
C VAL A 113 -1.26 -1.13 3.92
N GLY A 114 -0.69 -0.98 5.12
CA GLY A 114 -1.09 -1.71 6.33
C GLY A 114 -0.56 -3.14 6.42
N GLU A 115 0.39 -3.52 5.56
CA GLU A 115 0.97 -4.86 5.51
C GLU A 115 2.49 -4.82 5.77
N ILE A 116 2.97 -5.83 6.49
CA ILE A 116 4.40 -6.08 6.70
C ILE A 116 4.78 -7.23 5.77
N VAL A 117 5.74 -6.97 4.89
CA VAL A 117 6.17 -7.94 3.88
C VAL A 117 7.67 -8.21 4.04
N VAL A 118 8.04 -9.48 4.05
CA VAL A 118 9.45 -9.89 3.94
C VAL A 118 9.87 -9.72 2.49
N LYS A 119 10.94 -8.96 2.25
CA LYS A 119 11.40 -8.61 0.91
C LYS A 119 12.79 -9.18 0.67
N ASP A 120 12.93 -9.92 -0.42
CA ASP A 120 14.22 -10.36 -0.92
C ASP A 120 14.79 -9.28 -1.86
N TYR A 121 15.94 -8.72 -1.49
CA TYR A 121 16.66 -7.77 -2.33
C TYR A 121 17.74 -8.50 -3.12
N PRO A 122 17.90 -8.21 -4.43
CA PRO A 122 19.00 -8.75 -5.21
C PRO A 122 20.33 -8.22 -4.68
N ARG A 123 21.46 -8.73 -5.17
CA ARG A 123 22.75 -8.08 -4.92
C ARG A 123 22.75 -6.71 -5.58
N TYR A 124 23.12 -5.67 -4.83
CA TYR A 124 23.21 -4.29 -5.30
C TYR A 124 24.51 -3.62 -4.87
N ARG A 125 24.81 -2.47 -5.47
CA ARG A 125 25.92 -1.59 -5.08
C ARG A 125 25.35 -0.39 -4.32
N LEU A 126 26.17 0.19 -3.45
CA LEU A 126 25.78 1.40 -2.74
C LEU A 126 26.99 2.31 -2.56
N ALA A 127 26.76 3.61 -2.63
CA ALA A 127 27.70 4.62 -2.15
C ALA A 127 27.25 5.02 -0.75
N ARG A 128 28.14 4.91 0.23
CA ARG A 128 27.87 5.22 1.63
C ARG A 128 28.78 6.34 2.11
N THR A 129 28.22 7.25 2.89
CA THR A 129 28.96 8.22 3.68
C THR A 129 28.58 8.06 5.16
N ARG A 130 29.50 8.43 6.06
CA ARG A 130 29.14 8.68 7.45
C ARG A 130 28.17 9.88 7.52
N ALA A 131 27.38 9.94 8.57
CA ALA A 131 26.60 11.13 8.86
C ALA A 131 27.53 12.36 8.89
N GLY A 132 27.09 13.44 8.23
CA GLY A 132 27.82 14.69 8.20
C GLY A 132 27.57 15.50 9.46
N ALA A 133 28.50 16.38 9.84
CA ALA A 133 28.36 17.28 10.98
C ALA A 133 27.25 18.35 10.83
N GLY A 134 26.55 18.38 9.68
CA GLY A 134 25.47 19.31 9.39
C GLY A 134 24.35 18.65 8.60
N GLU A 135 23.14 19.17 8.78
CA GLU A 135 21.92 18.70 8.09
C GLU A 135 22.13 18.70 6.57
N GLY A 136 21.78 17.58 5.91
CA GLY A 136 21.88 17.44 4.46
C GLY A 136 23.30 17.27 3.89
N MET A 137 24.37 17.43 4.66
CA MET A 137 25.75 17.29 4.17
C MET A 137 26.05 15.90 3.60
N ALA A 138 25.52 14.86 4.24
CA ALA A 138 25.65 13.48 3.78
C ALA A 138 24.99 13.29 2.39
N PHE A 139 23.80 13.86 2.20
CA PHE A 139 23.08 13.81 0.93
C PHE A 139 23.87 14.51 -0.18
N TRP A 140 24.32 15.74 0.04
CA TRP A 140 25.08 16.50 -0.97
C TRP A 140 26.40 15.83 -1.33
N THR A 141 27.07 15.19 -0.37
CA THR A 141 28.29 14.41 -0.63
C THR A 141 28.02 13.25 -1.57
N LEU A 142 26.96 12.49 -1.33
CA LEU A 142 26.55 11.38 -2.20
C LEU A 142 26.05 11.86 -3.56
N PHE A 143 25.31 12.97 -3.59
CA PHE A 143 24.83 13.58 -4.82
C PHE A 143 25.99 14.01 -5.73
N ALA A 144 26.99 14.69 -5.18
CA ALA A 144 28.20 15.05 -5.93
C ALA A 144 28.97 13.80 -6.40
N HIS A 145 28.99 12.72 -5.60
CA HIS A 145 29.64 11.46 -5.98
C HIS A 145 29.00 10.82 -7.22
N ILE A 146 27.66 10.71 -7.26
CA ILE A 146 26.95 10.12 -8.40
C ILE A 146 26.99 11.02 -9.62
N GLN A 147 26.87 12.35 -9.44
CA GLN A 147 26.92 13.32 -10.53
C GLN A 147 28.28 13.33 -11.23
N SER A 148 29.38 13.28 -10.47
CA SER A 148 30.74 13.23 -11.03
C SER A 148 31.07 11.93 -11.78
N ARG A 149 30.22 10.90 -11.66
CA ARG A 149 30.41 9.58 -12.27
C ARG A 149 29.31 9.21 -13.28
N ASP A 150 28.42 10.15 -13.57
CA ASP A 150 27.26 9.94 -14.46
C ASP A 150 26.40 8.73 -14.04
N ILE A 151 26.20 8.56 -12.73
CA ILE A 151 25.36 7.51 -12.17
C ILE A 151 23.96 8.07 -11.95
N ALA A 152 22.95 7.42 -12.51
CA ALA A 152 21.55 7.81 -12.31
C ALA A 152 21.14 7.70 -10.83
N MET A 153 20.40 8.70 -10.35
CA MET A 153 19.84 8.66 -9.00
C MET A 153 18.72 7.63 -8.92
N THR A 154 18.66 6.88 -7.82
CA THR A 154 17.59 5.90 -7.57
C THR A 154 16.98 6.09 -6.19
N ALA A 155 15.79 5.53 -5.99
CA ALA A 155 15.16 5.35 -4.69
C ALA A 155 15.17 3.85 -4.30
N PRO A 156 15.20 3.54 -2.98
CA PRO A 156 15.21 4.44 -1.82
C PRO A 156 16.62 4.93 -1.41
N VAL A 157 16.67 5.93 -0.54
CA VAL A 157 17.87 6.31 0.23
C VAL A 157 17.88 5.57 1.55
N GLU A 158 18.99 4.94 1.89
CA GLU A 158 19.16 4.22 3.16
C GLU A 158 19.79 5.16 4.20
N MET A 159 19.18 5.22 5.39
CA MET A 159 19.74 5.88 6.56
C MET A 159 20.02 4.83 7.63
N THR A 160 21.22 4.84 8.18
CA THR A 160 21.60 3.98 9.30
C THR A 160 21.59 4.81 10.57
N TYR A 161 21.00 4.26 11.63
CA TYR A 161 20.90 4.89 12.94
C TYR A 161 21.61 4.02 13.97
N ASP A 162 22.16 4.64 15.02
CA ASP A 162 22.60 3.92 16.21
C ASP A 162 21.38 3.47 17.04
N GLU A 163 21.44 2.27 17.60
CA GLU A 163 20.31 1.69 18.33
C GLU A 163 20.08 2.36 19.71
N SER A 164 21.09 3.00 20.28
CA SER A 164 21.06 3.49 21.66
C SER A 164 20.47 4.89 21.79
N ASP A 165 20.81 5.80 20.88
CA ASP A 165 20.41 7.20 20.90
C ASP A 165 19.58 7.62 19.68
N LEU A 166 19.39 6.73 18.70
CA LEU A 166 18.74 7.02 17.41
C LEU A 166 19.44 8.15 16.65
N ASP A 167 20.73 8.34 16.85
CA ASP A 167 21.53 9.26 16.05
C ASP A 167 21.84 8.63 14.69
N GLN A 168 21.68 9.43 13.62
CA GLN A 168 22.03 8.97 12.28
C GLN A 168 23.55 8.77 12.20
N THR A 169 23.99 7.56 11.83
CA THR A 169 25.41 7.21 11.71
C THR A 169 25.89 7.16 10.26
N ALA A 170 25.00 6.86 9.31
CA ALA A 170 25.35 6.79 7.89
C ALA A 170 24.17 7.12 6.97
N MET A 171 24.51 7.39 5.71
CA MET A 171 23.58 7.51 4.59
C MET A 171 24.15 6.76 3.39
N ALA A 172 23.28 6.12 2.61
CA ALA A 172 23.68 5.50 1.35
C ALA A 172 22.68 5.73 0.21
N PHE A 173 23.23 5.94 -0.99
CA PHE A 173 22.49 5.86 -2.24
C PHE A 173 22.72 4.47 -2.84
N LEU A 174 21.62 3.81 -3.16
CA LEU A 174 21.63 2.47 -3.76
C LEU A 174 21.68 2.62 -5.28
N TYR A 175 22.38 1.70 -5.93
CA TYR A 175 22.39 1.59 -7.38
C TYR A 175 22.75 0.15 -7.77
N GLY A 176 22.14 -0.34 -8.84
CA GLY A 176 22.38 -1.68 -9.38
C GLY A 176 22.63 -1.55 -10.88
N ASP A 177 23.35 -2.52 -11.43
CA ASP A 177 23.60 -2.62 -12.87
C ASP A 177 22.35 -3.14 -13.61
#